data_AF-A0A8V0XHK6-F1
#
_entry.id   AF-A0A8V0XHK6-F1
#
_cell.length_a   1.000
_cell.length_b   1.000
_cell.length_c   1.000
_cell.angle_alpha   90.00
_cell.angle_beta   90.00
_cell.angle_gamma   90.00
#
_symmetry.space_group_name_H-M   'P 1'
#
loop_
_entity.id
_entity.type
_entity.pdbx_description
1 polymer ?
#
loop_
_entity_poly.entity_id
_entity_poly.type
_entity_poly.pdbx_seq_one_letter_code
_entity_poly.pdbx_strand_id
1 'polypeptide(L)'
;MEESPNASKLSATAHKPGRRKTSVWDRNTMKGKMKLSNFEGLTPMKEECSSKTTAKIKFLNTYRLEPYNKFQDQLVRGRAQAILTNKLQQAKYDAISSPSLCASLSEEILKATKEMGFDRYKYVVTVLIVEKAGQAINVASRWVWDVQRDTWVSAKCETETFIALALIMACYYE
;
A
#
# COMPACT_ATOMS: atom_id res chain seq x y z
N MET A 1 62.09 -32.35 30.12
CA MET A 1 61.70 -31.02 30.65
C MET A 1 60.49 -30.61 29.87
N GLU A 2 59.33 -31.03 30.37
CA GLU A 2 58.30 -30.12 30.92
C GLU A 2 57.32 -29.74 29.80
N GLU A 3 56.01 -29.69 29.91
CA GLU A 3 54.99 -29.91 30.94
C GLU A 3 53.70 -30.09 30.09
N SER A 4 52.76 -30.94 30.49
CA SER A 4 51.31 -30.66 30.24
C SER A 4 50.82 -29.79 31.41
N PRO A 5 49.73 -28.98 31.36
CA PRO A 5 48.50 -29.15 30.57
C PRO A 5 47.77 -27.82 30.17
N ASN A 6 46.68 -27.87 29.38
CA ASN A 6 45.37 -27.35 29.82
C ASN A 6 44.30 -27.46 28.72
N ALA A 7 43.24 -28.20 29.04
CA ALA A 7 41.99 -28.20 28.31
C ALA A 7 41.15 -26.96 28.71
N SER A 8 40.95 -26.03 27.79
CA SER A 8 39.99 -24.93 27.97
C SER A 8 38.57 -25.42 27.65
N LYS A 9 37.71 -25.40 28.69
CA LYS A 9 36.28 -25.69 28.65
C LYS A 9 35.55 -24.74 27.69
N LEU A 10 34.83 -25.27 26.71
CA LEU A 10 33.81 -24.54 25.95
C LEU A 10 32.54 -24.46 26.80
N SER A 11 32.18 -23.26 27.26
CA SER A 11 30.88 -22.98 27.88
C SER A 11 29.84 -22.65 26.81
N ALA A 12 28.72 -23.38 26.80
CA ALA A 12 27.58 -23.10 25.93
C ALA A 12 26.79 -21.90 26.50
N THR A 13 26.84 -20.76 25.83
CA THR A 13 26.03 -19.59 26.20
C THR A 13 24.65 -19.73 25.58
N ALA A 14 23.64 -19.94 26.42
CA ALA A 14 22.23 -20.00 26.02
C ALA A 14 21.75 -18.64 25.47
N HIS A 15 21.32 -18.61 24.21
CA HIS A 15 20.71 -17.43 23.60
C HIS A 15 19.24 -17.35 24.05
N LYS A 16 18.89 -16.31 24.83
CA LYS A 16 17.51 -16.09 25.30
C LYS A 16 16.65 -15.60 24.13
N PRO A 17 15.47 -16.21 23.85
CA PRO A 17 14.57 -15.67 22.84
C PRO A 17 13.99 -14.33 23.31
N GLY A 18 14.22 -13.29 22.49
CA GLY A 18 13.71 -11.95 22.69
C GLY A 18 12.17 -11.92 22.76
N ARG A 19 11.66 -11.31 23.82
CA ARG A 19 10.24 -11.17 24.12
C ARG A 19 9.59 -10.19 23.13
N ARG A 20 8.74 -10.68 22.22
CA ARG A 20 7.94 -9.87 21.30
C ARG A 20 6.96 -9.02 22.12
N LYS A 21 7.03 -7.69 22.03
CA LYS A 21 6.12 -6.77 22.74
C LYS A 21 4.68 -7.01 22.27
N THR A 22 3.79 -7.39 23.19
CA THR A 22 2.35 -7.46 22.96
C THR A 22 1.72 -6.08 23.18
N SER A 23 0.74 -5.75 22.34
CA SER A 23 0.04 -4.46 22.33
C SER A 23 -1.03 -4.38 23.43
N VAL A 24 -0.83 -3.47 24.39
CA VAL A 24 -1.72 -2.54 25.16
C VAL A 24 -3.19 -2.89 25.50
N TRP A 25 -3.79 -3.98 25.07
CA TRP A 25 -5.19 -4.32 25.35
C TRP A 25 -5.34 -5.68 26.02
N ASP A 26 -4.82 -5.81 27.24
CA ASP A 26 -5.20 -6.88 28.15
C ASP A 26 -5.81 -6.27 29.42
N ARG A 27 -7.14 -6.22 29.48
CA ARG A 27 -7.94 -5.96 30.67
C ARG A 27 -9.28 -6.66 30.53
N ASN A 28 -9.40 -7.85 31.11
CA ASN A 28 -10.21 -8.05 32.31
C ASN A 28 -10.41 -9.54 32.63
N THR A 29 -9.93 -9.87 33.82
CA THR A 29 -10.25 -11.03 34.64
C THR A 29 -11.69 -10.94 35.12
N MET A 30 -12.57 -11.87 34.72
CA MET A 30 -13.69 -12.35 35.55
C MET A 30 -14.04 -13.80 35.15
N LYS A 31 -13.64 -14.77 35.99
CA LYS A 31 -14.21 -16.13 35.99
C LYS A 31 -14.95 -16.31 37.31
N GLY A 32 -16.25 -16.01 37.30
CA GLY A 32 -17.22 -16.55 38.25
C GLY A 32 -17.78 -17.85 37.70
N LYS A 33 -17.73 -18.92 38.51
CA LYS A 33 -18.39 -20.21 38.24
C LYS A 33 -19.89 -20.10 38.57
N MET A 34 -20.76 -20.79 37.85
CA MET A 34 -21.99 -21.50 38.32
C MET A 34 -22.62 -22.24 37.11
N LYS A 35 -22.54 -23.57 37.07
CA LYS A 35 -23.57 -24.58 37.37
C LYS A 35 -24.64 -24.77 36.28
N LEU A 36 -24.62 -25.98 35.72
CA LEU A 36 -25.67 -26.60 34.91
C LEU A 36 -26.90 -26.88 35.79
N SER A 37 -28.10 -26.55 35.29
CA SER A 37 -29.33 -27.25 35.66
C SER A 37 -30.33 -27.24 34.50
N ASN A 38 -31.02 -28.37 34.41
CA ASN A 38 -31.91 -28.89 33.38
C ASN A 38 -32.96 -27.94 32.77
N PHE A 39 -33.33 -28.23 31.52
CA PHE A 39 -34.44 -27.64 30.78
C PHE A 39 -35.49 -28.72 30.46
N GLU A 40 -36.70 -28.54 30.97
CA GLU A 40 -37.93 -29.13 30.44
C GLU A 40 -38.97 -28.01 30.27
N GLY A 41 -39.73 -28.04 29.18
CA GLY A 41 -41.00 -27.31 29.05
C GLY A 41 -41.03 -26.18 28.02
N LEU A 42 -41.82 -26.38 26.97
CA LEU A 42 -42.10 -25.47 25.87
C LEU A 42 -43.41 -24.71 26.12
N THR A 43 -43.40 -23.38 26.05
CA THR A 43 -44.56 -22.56 25.64
C THR A 43 -44.09 -21.32 24.87
N PRO A 44 -44.81 -20.87 23.82
CA PRO A 44 -44.41 -19.71 23.02
C PRO A 44 -45.13 -18.44 23.48
N MET A 45 -44.38 -17.38 23.81
CA MET A 45 -44.90 -16.03 23.95
C MET A 45 -44.03 -15.05 23.17
N LYS A 46 -44.67 -14.25 22.32
CA LYS A 46 -44.07 -13.19 21.51
C LYS A 46 -43.64 -12.04 22.42
N GLU A 47 -42.41 -11.55 22.25
CA GLU A 47 -42.03 -10.13 22.37
C GLU A 47 -40.60 -9.90 21.84
N GLU A 48 -40.26 -8.63 21.66
CA GLU A 48 -39.44 -8.07 20.58
C GLU A 48 -37.90 -8.15 20.69
N CYS A 49 -37.28 -7.95 19.52
CA CYS A 49 -35.94 -7.41 19.23
C CYS A 49 -34.78 -7.82 20.15
N SER A 50 -34.09 -8.90 19.80
CA SER A 50 -32.74 -9.17 20.33
C SER A 50 -31.70 -8.94 19.25
N SER A 51 -30.93 -7.87 19.45
CA SER A 51 -29.84 -7.36 18.64
C SER A 51 -28.92 -8.46 18.13
N LYS A 52 -28.80 -8.56 16.80
CA LYS A 52 -27.85 -9.46 16.13
C LYS A 52 -26.42 -9.03 16.45
N THR A 53 -25.80 -9.64 17.45
CA THR A 53 -24.35 -9.55 17.67
C THR A 53 -23.65 -10.26 16.52
N THR A 54 -23.24 -9.51 15.49
CA THR A 54 -22.45 -10.06 14.38
C THR A 54 -21.07 -10.43 14.90
N ALA A 55 -20.90 -11.69 15.31
CA ALA A 55 -19.60 -12.27 15.58
C ALA A 55 -18.72 -12.05 14.34
N LYS A 56 -17.62 -11.30 14.47
CA LYS A 56 -16.66 -11.11 13.39
C LYS A 56 -16.08 -12.48 13.03
N ILE A 57 -16.58 -13.05 11.94
CA ILE A 57 -16.07 -14.30 11.37
C ILE A 57 -14.59 -14.08 11.07
N LYS A 58 -13.73 -14.86 11.74
CA LYS A 58 -12.29 -14.79 11.57
C LYS A 58 -11.92 -15.79 10.48
N PHE A 59 -11.74 -15.30 9.26
CA PHE A 59 -11.32 -16.12 8.12
C PHE A 59 -9.85 -16.53 8.25
N LEU A 60 -9.50 -17.70 7.71
CA LEU A 60 -8.11 -18.13 7.51
C LEU A 60 -7.45 -17.33 6.38
N ASN A 61 -6.12 -17.30 6.37
CA ASN A 61 -5.34 -16.71 5.28
C ASN A 61 -5.68 -17.44 3.97
N THR A 62 -6.06 -16.70 2.93
CA THR A 62 -6.40 -17.29 1.63
C THR A 62 -5.16 -17.64 0.80
N TYR A 63 -3.97 -17.14 1.15
CA TYR A 63 -2.70 -17.28 0.41
C TYR A 63 -2.81 -17.01 -1.10
N ARG A 64 -3.86 -16.31 -1.54
CA ARG A 64 -4.06 -16.00 -2.96
C ARG A 64 -2.90 -15.13 -3.43
N LEU A 65 -2.39 -15.42 -4.62
CA LEU A 65 -1.29 -14.68 -5.27
C LEU A 65 -1.76 -13.67 -6.32
N GLU A 66 -3.06 -13.65 -6.66
CA GLU A 66 -3.64 -12.70 -7.60
C GLU A 66 -4.38 -11.54 -6.89
N PRO A 67 -4.33 -10.32 -7.42
CA PRO A 67 -5.15 -9.20 -6.95
C PRO A 67 -6.63 -9.43 -7.29
N TYR A 68 -7.57 -8.95 -6.46
CA TYR A 68 -8.98 -8.95 -6.86
C TYR A 68 -9.25 -7.82 -7.85
N ASN A 69 -8.80 -6.61 -7.49
CA ASN A 69 -8.88 -5.45 -8.35
C ASN A 69 -7.53 -5.22 -9.04
N LYS A 70 -7.43 -5.70 -10.29
CA LYS A 70 -6.25 -5.49 -11.14
C LYS A 70 -6.11 -4.02 -11.51
N PHE A 71 -4.88 -3.56 -11.66
CA PHE A 71 -4.59 -2.21 -12.11
C PHE A 71 -5.21 -1.97 -13.50
N GLN A 72 -5.86 -0.82 -13.68
CA GLN A 72 -6.54 -0.46 -14.91
C GLN A 72 -5.88 0.76 -15.56
N ASP A 73 -4.98 0.51 -16.51
CA ASP A 73 -4.16 1.53 -17.18
C ASP A 73 -4.98 2.70 -17.72
N GLN A 74 -6.12 2.42 -18.35
CA GLN A 74 -6.97 3.43 -18.99
C GLN A 74 -7.59 4.39 -17.97
N LEU A 75 -8.07 3.87 -16.83
CA LEU A 75 -8.64 4.69 -15.78
C LEU A 75 -7.57 5.59 -15.16
N VAL A 76 -6.39 5.03 -14.87
CA VAL A 76 -5.29 5.79 -14.29
C VAL A 76 -4.78 6.85 -15.26
N ARG A 77 -4.66 6.51 -16.56
CA ARG A 77 -4.28 7.46 -17.60
C ARG A 77 -5.27 8.62 -17.67
N GLY A 78 -6.56 8.33 -17.74
CA GLY A 78 -7.61 9.36 -17.79
C GLY A 78 -7.58 10.27 -16.57
N ARG A 79 -7.34 9.69 -15.38
CA ARG A 79 -7.29 10.48 -14.14
C ARG A 79 -6.04 11.35 -14.05
N ALA A 80 -4.88 10.81 -14.41
CA ALA A 80 -3.64 11.57 -14.47
C ALA A 80 -3.70 12.69 -15.52
N GLN A 81 -4.27 12.41 -16.70
CA GLN A 81 -4.48 13.41 -17.74
C GLN A 81 -5.36 14.56 -17.24
N ALA A 82 -6.47 14.26 -16.56
CA ALA A 82 -7.35 15.28 -16.01
C ALA A 82 -6.64 16.16 -14.97
N ILE A 83 -5.84 15.56 -14.07
CA ILE A 83 -5.06 16.31 -13.07
C ILE A 83 -4.06 17.24 -13.76
N LEU A 84 -3.30 16.73 -14.73
CA LEU A 84 -2.34 17.53 -15.48
C LEU A 84 -3.02 18.70 -16.19
N THR A 85 -4.10 18.45 -16.93
CA THR A 85 -4.82 19.52 -17.64
C THR A 85 -5.37 20.55 -16.65
N ASN A 86 -6.05 20.14 -15.59
CA ASN A 86 -6.66 21.06 -14.63
C ASN A 86 -5.63 21.99 -13.95
N LYS A 87 -4.43 21.48 -13.66
CA LYS A 87 -3.38 22.26 -12.98
C LYS A 87 -2.52 23.08 -13.93
N LEU A 88 -2.29 22.60 -15.14
CA LEU A 88 -1.28 23.14 -16.06
C LEU A 88 -1.85 23.91 -17.24
N GLN A 89 -3.16 23.86 -17.50
CA GLN A 89 -3.78 24.50 -18.66
C GLN A 89 -3.52 26.01 -18.75
N GLN A 90 -3.37 26.69 -17.61
CA GLN A 90 -3.12 28.14 -17.55
C GLN A 90 -1.74 28.50 -16.97
N ALA A 91 -0.91 27.50 -16.68
CA ALA A 91 0.41 27.73 -16.10
C ALA A 91 1.41 28.16 -17.17
N LYS A 92 2.33 29.06 -16.81
CA LYS A 92 3.53 29.37 -17.60
C LYS A 92 4.74 28.73 -16.98
N TYR A 93 5.72 28.37 -17.79
CA TYR A 93 6.98 27.83 -17.29
C TYR A 93 7.70 28.86 -16.40
N ASP A 94 8.10 28.41 -15.23
CA ASP A 94 9.00 29.14 -14.33
C ASP A 94 9.98 28.14 -13.72
N ALA A 95 11.28 28.41 -13.93
CA ALA A 95 12.35 27.53 -13.46
C ALA A 95 12.36 27.39 -11.93
N ILE A 96 11.96 28.44 -11.19
CA ILE A 96 12.04 28.46 -9.72
C ILE A 96 10.90 27.64 -9.11
N SER A 97 9.67 27.79 -9.62
CA SER A 97 8.50 27.05 -9.13
C SER A 97 8.32 25.67 -9.77
N SER A 98 8.98 25.36 -10.89
CA SER A 98 8.84 24.07 -11.57
C SER A 98 9.11 22.84 -10.68
N PRO A 99 10.11 22.81 -9.77
CA PRO A 99 10.37 21.61 -8.96
C PRO A 99 9.28 21.37 -7.91
N SER A 100 8.78 22.43 -7.29
CA SER A 100 7.68 22.33 -6.32
C SER A 100 6.37 21.94 -7.00
N LEU A 101 6.13 22.45 -8.21
CA LEU A 101 5.00 22.05 -9.05
C LEU A 101 5.07 20.57 -9.43
N CYS A 102 6.24 20.07 -9.86
CA CYS A 102 6.45 18.64 -10.13
C CYS A 102 6.16 17.78 -8.89
N ALA A 103 6.67 18.17 -7.73
CA ALA A 103 6.43 17.45 -6.47
C ALA A 103 4.94 17.41 -6.13
N SER A 104 4.25 18.56 -6.18
CA SER A 104 2.81 18.65 -5.91
C SER A 104 1.97 17.81 -6.87
N LEU A 105 2.28 17.84 -8.17
CA LEU A 105 1.60 17.01 -9.17
C LEU A 105 1.82 15.52 -8.93
N SER A 106 3.07 15.13 -8.60
CA SER A 106 3.39 13.74 -8.34
C SER A 106 2.62 13.19 -7.13
N GLU A 107 2.48 13.99 -6.08
CA GLU A 107 1.73 13.63 -4.89
C GLU A 107 0.22 13.55 -5.15
N GLU A 108 -0.33 14.50 -5.91
CA GLU A 108 -1.75 14.50 -6.27
C GLU A 108 -2.12 13.30 -7.15
N ILE A 109 -1.29 12.99 -8.16
CA ILE A 109 -1.46 11.82 -9.02
C ILE A 109 -1.32 10.53 -8.20
N LEU A 110 -0.32 10.44 -7.31
CA LEU A 110 -0.13 9.28 -6.44
C LEU A 110 -1.34 9.07 -5.52
N LYS A 111 -1.87 10.14 -4.94
CA LYS A 111 -3.06 10.09 -4.09
C LYS A 111 -4.28 9.62 -4.86
N ALA A 112 -4.56 10.22 -6.02
CA ALA A 112 -5.66 9.81 -6.88
C ALA A 112 -5.52 8.34 -7.33
N THR A 113 -4.29 7.88 -7.58
CA THR A 113 -4.03 6.48 -7.95
C THR A 113 -4.32 5.52 -6.81
N LYS A 114 -3.96 5.87 -5.58
CA LYS A 114 -4.27 5.08 -4.38
C LYS A 114 -5.77 5.03 -4.09
N GLU A 115 -6.50 6.12 -4.34
CA GLU A 115 -7.95 6.21 -4.12
C GLU A 115 -8.76 5.27 -5.05
N MET A 116 -8.21 4.88 -6.20
CA MET A 116 -8.84 3.88 -7.09
C MET A 116 -8.85 2.46 -6.51
N GLY A 117 -8.11 2.20 -5.43
CA GLY A 117 -8.24 0.97 -4.64
C GLY A 117 -7.83 -0.30 -5.38
N PHE A 118 -6.79 -0.25 -6.23
CA PHE A 118 -6.21 -1.47 -6.78
C PHE A 118 -5.44 -2.23 -5.70
N ASP A 119 -5.57 -3.55 -5.72
CA ASP A 119 -5.03 -4.39 -4.66
C ASP A 119 -3.56 -4.70 -4.91
N ARG A 120 -2.74 -4.63 -3.85
CA ARG A 120 -1.37 -5.17 -3.85
C ARG A 120 -0.43 -4.51 -4.88
N TYR A 121 -0.56 -3.21 -5.07
CA TYR A 121 0.38 -2.42 -5.88
C TYR A 121 1.13 -1.37 -5.06
N LYS A 122 2.43 -1.28 -5.30
CA LYS A 122 3.27 -0.13 -4.95
C LYS A 122 3.33 0.77 -6.18
N TYR A 123 3.22 2.06 -5.95
CA TYR A 123 3.19 3.05 -7.02
C TYR A 123 4.43 3.92 -6.97
N VAL A 124 5.01 4.19 -8.14
CA VAL A 124 6.03 5.21 -8.34
C VAL A 124 5.49 6.19 -9.36
N VAL A 125 5.46 7.48 -9.01
CA VAL A 125 5.03 8.54 -9.91
C VAL A 125 6.22 9.46 -10.17
N THR A 126 6.54 9.67 -11.44
CA THR A 126 7.59 10.59 -11.88
C THR A 126 6.96 11.63 -12.78
N VAL A 127 7.12 12.90 -12.45
CA VAL A 127 6.64 14.03 -13.26
C VAL A 127 7.85 14.77 -13.82
N LEU A 128 7.84 14.99 -15.13
CA LEU A 128 8.84 15.78 -15.84
C LEU A 128 8.13 16.99 -16.45
N ILE A 129 8.64 18.18 -16.16
CA ILE A 129 8.26 19.42 -16.83
C ILE A 129 9.47 19.89 -17.61
N VAL A 130 9.29 20.17 -18.89
CA VAL A 130 10.37 20.63 -19.76
C VAL A 130 9.92 21.84 -20.58
N GLU A 131 10.68 22.93 -20.49
CA GLU A 131 10.47 24.15 -21.26
C GLU A 131 10.53 23.90 -22.77
N LYS A 132 9.69 24.59 -23.54
CA LYS A 132 9.71 24.59 -25.00
C LYS A 132 10.65 25.68 -25.51
N ALA A 133 11.89 25.29 -25.82
CA ALA A 133 12.92 26.15 -26.39
C ALA A 133 13.33 25.70 -27.82
N GLY A 134 12.47 24.94 -28.51
CA GLY A 134 12.74 24.44 -29.86
C GLY A 134 13.61 23.18 -29.91
N GLN A 135 13.79 22.49 -28.78
CA GLN A 135 14.57 21.27 -28.66
C GLN A 135 13.71 19.99 -28.82
N ALA A 136 14.33 18.92 -29.31
CA ALA A 136 13.74 17.59 -29.31
C ALA A 136 14.10 16.84 -28.01
N ILE A 137 13.13 16.15 -27.41
CA ILE A 137 13.31 15.38 -26.17
C ILE A 137 12.82 13.96 -26.40
N ASN A 138 13.64 12.98 -26.03
CA ASN A 138 13.25 11.58 -26.00
C ASN A 138 13.38 11.05 -24.58
N VAL A 139 12.29 10.48 -24.05
CA VAL A 139 12.24 9.89 -22.70
C VAL A 139 12.09 8.38 -22.86
N ALA A 140 13.08 7.65 -22.37
CA ALA A 140 13.08 6.19 -22.36
C ALA A 140 13.33 5.67 -20.95
N SER A 141 12.73 4.54 -20.61
CA SER A 141 12.93 3.84 -19.35
C SER A 141 13.08 2.34 -19.61
N ARG A 142 13.87 1.65 -18.79
CA ARG A 142 14.07 0.20 -18.86
C ARG A 142 13.81 -0.39 -17.49
N TRP A 143 13.03 -1.47 -17.45
CA TRP A 143 12.58 -2.10 -16.21
C TRP A 143 12.79 -3.60 -16.28
N VAL A 144 13.07 -4.19 -15.12
CA VAL A 144 13.04 -5.64 -14.90
C VAL A 144 11.88 -5.90 -13.94
N TRP A 145 10.83 -6.54 -14.44
CA TRP A 145 9.55 -6.63 -13.74
C TRP A 145 8.71 -7.81 -14.26
N ASP A 146 7.63 -8.13 -13.56
CA ASP A 146 6.72 -9.21 -13.95
C ASP A 146 5.75 -8.73 -15.05
N VAL A 147 5.87 -9.30 -16.25
CA VAL A 147 5.06 -8.95 -17.43
C VAL A 147 3.56 -9.16 -17.21
N GLN A 148 3.16 -10.05 -16.30
CA GLN A 148 1.75 -10.36 -16.06
C GLN A 148 1.11 -9.45 -15.02
N ARG A 149 1.91 -8.85 -14.14
CA ARG A 149 1.42 -8.17 -12.93
C ARG A 149 1.81 -6.71 -12.89
N ASP A 150 3.02 -6.39 -13.31
CA ASP A 150 3.55 -5.02 -13.28
C ASP A 150 3.14 -4.27 -14.54
N THR A 151 2.82 -2.99 -14.40
CA THR A 151 2.38 -2.15 -15.50
C THR A 151 2.79 -0.71 -15.32
N TRP A 152 2.70 0.06 -16.40
CA TRP A 152 3.04 1.47 -16.43
C TRP A 152 2.07 2.26 -17.30
N VAL A 153 1.94 3.54 -16.96
CA VAL A 153 1.08 4.48 -17.66
C VAL A 153 1.81 5.80 -17.83
N SER A 154 1.70 6.40 -19.01
CA SER A 154 2.09 7.78 -19.24
C SER A 154 0.88 8.68 -19.51
N ALA A 155 0.97 9.91 -19.04
CA ALA A 155 0.05 11.01 -19.37
C ALA A 155 0.88 12.23 -19.79
N LYS A 156 0.47 12.90 -20.85
CA LYS A 156 1.18 14.05 -21.43
C LYS A 156 0.25 15.25 -21.50
N CYS A 157 0.70 16.38 -20.99
CA CYS A 157 0.06 17.68 -21.19
C CYS A 157 1.03 18.60 -21.92
N GLU A 158 0.52 19.33 -22.89
CA GLU A 158 1.31 20.26 -23.69
C GLU A 158 0.70 21.65 -23.56
N THR A 159 1.50 22.59 -23.08
CA THR A 159 1.13 24.00 -22.91
C THR A 159 1.91 24.83 -23.94
N GLU A 160 1.64 26.14 -24.03
CA GLU A 160 2.37 27.04 -24.93
C GLU A 160 3.87 27.11 -24.60
N THR A 161 4.24 27.11 -23.31
CA THR A 161 5.62 27.37 -22.84
C THR A 161 6.41 26.13 -22.43
N PHE A 162 5.75 25.01 -22.12
CA PHE A 162 6.42 23.78 -21.68
C PHE A 162 5.58 22.53 -22.02
N ILE A 163 6.20 21.36 -21.87
CA ILE A 163 5.57 20.05 -21.94
C ILE A 163 5.69 19.39 -20.58
N ALA A 164 4.60 18.81 -20.08
CA ALA A 164 4.58 18.01 -18.87
C ALA A 164 4.30 16.54 -19.21
N LEU A 165 5.08 15.64 -18.62
CA LEU A 165 4.95 14.20 -18.75
C LEU A 165 4.86 13.59 -17.35
N ALA A 166 3.78 12.88 -17.06
CA ALA A 166 3.66 12.05 -15.88
C ALA A 166 3.84 10.58 -16.27
N LEU A 167 4.74 9.90 -15.58
CA LEU A 167 4.98 8.46 -15.67
C LEU A 167 4.56 7.82 -14.35
N ILE A 168 3.67 6.83 -14.43
CA ILE A 168 3.12 6.11 -13.29
C ILE A 168 3.48 4.65 -13.47
N MET A 169 4.22 4.10 -12.52
CA MET A 169 4.59 2.69 -12.46
C MET A 169 3.78 2.02 -11.36
N ALA A 170 3.17 0.89 -11.66
CA ALA A 170 2.48 0.05 -10.69
C ALA A 170 3.21 -1.30 -10.62
N CYS A 171 3.88 -1.53 -9.48
CA CYS A 171 4.59 -2.75 -9.19
C CYS A 171 3.80 -3.58 -8.19
N TYR A 172 3.46 -4.80 -8.55
CA TYR A 172 2.79 -5.75 -7.70
C TYR A 172 3.68 -6.13 -6.52
N TYR A 173 3.09 -6.20 -5.32
CA TYR A 173 3.80 -6.61 -4.11
C TYR A 173 2.99 -7.64 -3.33
N GLU A 174 3.68 -8.70 -2.92
CA GLU A 174 3.18 -9.69 -1.95
C GLU A 174 3.76 -9.43 -0.55
#